data_AF-A0AAW6J2J9-F1
#
_entry.id   AF-A0AAW6J2J9-F1
#
_cell.length_a   1.000
_cell.length_b   1.000
_cell.length_c   1.000
_cell.angle_alpha   90.00
_cell.angle_beta   90.00
_cell.angle_gamma   90.00
#
_symmetry.space_group_name_H-M   'P 1'
#
loop_
_entity.id
_entity.type
_entity.pdbx_description
1 polymer ?
#
loop_
_entity_poly.entity_id
_entity_poly.type
_entity_poly.pdbx_seq_one_letter_code
_entity_poly.pdbx_strand_id
1 'polypeptide(L)'
;RGIEYQPSEVRGVQNWSAKNQLVDNLLIKKMTLTKTQGTGCDEVKNYTYQEGENTYTLAFYSQTQLVKSFSVNNTKNQAITLLSLNNVSYNKQQVTSQFAQWDRFQTTDYADIGDNENDPFLAKMINLGFIEHGATGFYNQQGEA
;
A
#
# COMPACT_ATOMS: atom_id res chain seq x y z
N ARG A 1 2.62 17.54 3.21
CA ARG A 1 1.47 18.00 2.41
C ARG A 1 1.11 16.89 1.45
N GLY A 2 -0.18 16.63 1.23
CA GLY A 2 -0.65 15.63 0.26
C GLY A 2 -1.43 16.30 -0.86
N ILE A 3 -1.58 15.60 -1.97
CA ILE A 3 -2.52 15.97 -3.03
C ILE A 3 -3.66 14.96 -2.99
N GLU A 4 -4.89 15.46 -2.95
CA GLU A 4 -6.11 14.66 -3.01
C GLU A 4 -6.62 14.60 -4.44
N TYR A 5 -6.99 13.40 -4.89
CA TYR A 5 -7.57 13.17 -6.20
C TYR A 5 -9.02 12.75 -6.04
N GLN A 6 -9.88 13.20 -6.94
CA GLN A 6 -11.27 12.76 -6.97
C GLN A 6 -11.32 11.27 -7.35
N PRO A 7 -12.22 10.47 -6.76
CA PRO A 7 -12.31 9.04 -7.06
C PRO A 7 -12.48 8.73 -8.56
N SER A 8 -13.16 9.61 -9.30
CA SER A 8 -13.38 9.51 -10.74
C SER A 8 -12.12 9.72 -11.58
N GLU A 9 -11.08 10.34 -11.03
CA GLU A 9 -9.82 10.61 -11.72
C GLU A 9 -8.88 9.39 -11.70
N VAL A 10 -9.14 8.44 -10.80
CA VAL A 10 -8.38 7.19 -10.75
C VAL A 10 -8.82 6.27 -11.90
N ARG A 11 -8.13 6.35 -13.04
CA ARG A 11 -8.38 5.50 -14.21
C ARG A 11 -7.91 4.05 -13.98
N GLY A 12 -8.54 3.08 -14.65
CA GLY A 12 -8.16 1.66 -14.63
C GLY A 12 -9.05 0.75 -13.78
N VAL A 13 -8.71 -0.55 -13.73
CA VAL A 13 -9.47 -1.56 -12.95
C VAL A 13 -9.32 -1.25 -11.45
N GLN A 14 -10.42 -0.90 -10.81
CA GLN A 14 -10.45 -0.58 -9.40
C GLN A 14 -10.46 -1.85 -8.56
N ASN A 15 -9.28 -2.33 -8.17
CA ASN A 15 -9.16 -3.36 -7.14
C ASN A 15 -9.06 -2.71 -5.75
N TRP A 16 -10.21 -2.52 -5.11
CA TRP A 16 -10.28 -1.93 -3.78
C TRP A 16 -9.52 -2.75 -2.72
N SER A 17 -9.46 -4.08 -2.88
CA SER A 17 -8.70 -4.91 -1.96
C SER A 17 -7.21 -4.60 -2.02
N ALA A 18 -6.66 -4.42 -3.22
CA ALA A 18 -5.24 -4.07 -3.41
C ALA A 18 -4.88 -2.66 -2.89
N LYS A 19 -5.87 -1.77 -2.73
CA LYS A 19 -5.67 -0.41 -2.18
C LYS A 19 -5.73 -0.38 -0.65
N ASN A 20 -6.62 -1.18 -0.07
CA ASN A 20 -6.86 -1.18 1.39
C ASN A 20 -6.07 -2.23 2.15
N GLN A 21 -5.54 -3.23 1.46
CA GLN A 21 -4.87 -4.37 2.07
C GLN A 21 -3.51 -4.58 1.44
N LEU A 22 -2.60 -5.07 2.26
CA LEU A 22 -1.22 -5.34 1.88
C LEU A 22 -1.11 -6.52 0.90
N VAL A 23 -2.01 -7.48 1.00
CA VAL A 23 -2.12 -8.62 0.08
C VAL A 23 -3.54 -8.67 -0.46
N ASP A 24 -3.66 -8.60 -1.77
CA ASP A 24 -4.94 -8.58 -2.47
C ASP A 24 -5.70 -9.91 -2.31
N ASN A 25 -7.01 -9.82 -2.07
CA ASN A 25 -7.90 -10.97 -2.01
C ASN A 25 -7.89 -11.82 -3.29
N LEU A 26 -7.66 -11.23 -4.47
CA LEU A 26 -7.52 -12.02 -5.69
C LEU A 26 -6.27 -12.90 -5.67
N LEU A 27 -5.16 -12.42 -5.09
CA LEU A 27 -3.97 -13.24 -4.89
C LEU A 27 -4.26 -14.36 -3.88
N ILE A 28 -4.84 -14.03 -2.72
CA ILE A 28 -5.19 -15.02 -1.68
C ILE A 28 -6.07 -16.14 -2.24
N LYS A 29 -7.04 -15.81 -3.10
CA LYS A 29 -7.91 -16.80 -3.77
C LYS A 29 -7.15 -17.78 -4.68
N LYS A 30 -6.02 -17.38 -5.26
CA LYS A 30 -5.16 -18.26 -6.05
C LYS A 30 -4.28 -19.15 -5.17
N MET A 31 -4.10 -18.81 -3.89
CA MET A 31 -3.24 -19.56 -2.99
C MET A 31 -3.94 -20.79 -2.41
N THR A 32 -3.15 -21.81 -2.13
CA THR A 32 -3.58 -23.04 -1.47
C THR A 32 -3.37 -22.92 0.03
N LEU A 33 -4.42 -23.14 0.81
CA LEU A 33 -4.33 -23.23 2.27
C LEU A 33 -3.53 -24.49 2.64
N THR A 34 -2.44 -24.32 3.37
CA THR A 34 -1.58 -25.42 3.83
C THR A 34 -1.80 -25.78 5.29
N LYS A 35 -2.14 -24.79 6.13
CA LYS A 35 -2.26 -25.00 7.57
C LYS A 35 -3.11 -23.92 8.25
N THR A 36 -3.98 -24.34 9.16
CA THR A 36 -4.70 -23.46 10.09
C THR A 36 -4.28 -23.77 11.52
N GLN A 37 -4.05 -22.75 12.33
CA GLN A 37 -3.55 -22.86 13.71
C GLN A 37 -4.15 -21.76 14.57
N GLY A 38 -4.29 -22.01 15.88
CA GLY A 38 -4.89 -21.05 16.80
C GLY A 38 -6.42 -20.99 16.68
N THR A 39 -7.03 -20.04 17.40
CA THR A 39 -8.48 -19.84 17.48
C THR A 39 -8.80 -18.37 17.72
N GLY A 40 -10.00 -17.92 17.34
CA GLY A 40 -10.40 -16.54 17.56
C GLY A 40 -9.46 -15.56 16.86
N CYS A 41 -9.16 -14.42 17.48
CA CYS A 41 -8.28 -13.39 16.92
C CYS A 41 -6.86 -13.88 16.59
N ASP A 42 -6.41 -14.97 17.24
CA ASP A 42 -5.09 -15.56 17.03
C ASP A 42 -5.10 -16.70 16.00
N GLU A 43 -6.24 -16.96 15.33
CA GLU A 43 -6.29 -17.94 14.24
C GLU A 43 -5.44 -17.46 13.05
N VAL A 44 -4.41 -18.25 12.73
CA VAL A 44 -3.53 -18.03 11.59
C VAL A 44 -3.78 -19.07 10.51
N LYS A 45 -4.08 -18.60 9.30
CA LYS A 45 -4.13 -19.40 8.08
C LYS A 45 -2.85 -19.20 7.28
N ASN A 46 -2.24 -20.30 6.86
CA ASN A 46 -1.01 -20.32 6.09
C ASN A 46 -1.32 -20.76 4.67
N TYR A 47 -0.85 -20.01 3.70
CA TYR A 47 -1.11 -20.21 2.29
C TYR A 47 0.20 -20.26 1.49
N THR A 48 0.18 -21.00 0.39
CA THR A 48 1.26 -21.05 -0.60
C THR A 48 0.73 -20.91 -2.01
N TYR A 49 1.48 -20.27 -2.89
CA TYR A 49 1.17 -20.17 -4.32
C TYR A 49 2.46 -20.14 -5.14
N GLN A 50 2.49 -20.89 -6.23
CA GLN A 50 3.60 -20.89 -7.19
C GLN A 50 3.12 -20.24 -8.49
N GLU A 51 3.85 -19.23 -8.97
CA GLU A 51 3.60 -18.59 -10.26
C GLU A 51 4.94 -18.40 -10.99
N GLY A 52 5.18 -19.24 -11.99
CA GLY A 52 6.49 -19.29 -12.66
C GLY A 52 7.61 -19.55 -11.66
N GLU A 53 8.56 -18.61 -11.60
CA GLU A 53 9.76 -18.67 -10.74
C GLU A 53 9.52 -18.15 -9.32
N ASN A 54 8.33 -17.61 -9.03
CA ASN A 54 7.99 -17.05 -7.73
C ASN A 54 7.20 -18.05 -6.88
N THR A 55 7.64 -18.25 -5.64
CA THR A 55 6.89 -18.90 -4.57
C THR A 55 6.43 -17.85 -3.57
N TYR A 56 5.12 -17.71 -3.43
CA TYR A 56 4.49 -16.84 -2.45
C TYR A 56 4.09 -17.64 -1.22
N THR A 57 4.46 -17.17 -0.03
CA THR A 57 4.00 -17.73 1.25
C THR A 57 3.34 -16.65 2.07
N LEU A 58 2.15 -16.92 2.60
CA LEU A 58 1.38 -15.97 3.41
C LEU A 58 0.96 -16.64 4.71
N ALA A 59 1.25 -16.00 5.84
CA ALA A 59 0.60 -16.28 7.12
C ALA A 59 -0.32 -15.11 7.47
N PHE A 60 -1.58 -15.40 7.74
CA PHE A 60 -2.64 -14.39 7.82
C PHE A 60 -3.52 -14.62 9.04
N TYR A 61 -3.72 -13.58 9.86
CA TYR A 61 -4.70 -13.59 10.94
C TYR A 61 -6.10 -13.45 10.35
N SER A 62 -6.86 -14.55 10.36
CA SER A 62 -8.11 -14.65 9.58
C SER A 62 -9.21 -13.70 10.08
N GLN A 63 -9.27 -13.46 11.39
CA GLN A 63 -10.33 -12.66 12.01
C GLN A 63 -10.08 -11.16 11.92
N THR A 64 -8.82 -10.74 11.93
CA THR A 64 -8.44 -9.31 11.87
C THR A 64 -8.00 -8.86 10.47
N GLN A 65 -7.91 -9.80 9.53
CA GLN A 65 -7.39 -9.57 8.19
C GLN A 65 -5.96 -9.00 8.15
N LEU A 66 -5.14 -9.33 9.15
CA LEU A 66 -3.77 -8.84 9.25
C LEU A 66 -2.78 -9.86 8.65
N VAL A 67 -1.88 -9.37 7.80
CA VAL A 67 -0.74 -10.14 7.32
C VAL A 67 0.24 -10.33 8.48
N LYS A 68 0.40 -11.56 8.96
CA LYS A 68 1.40 -11.93 9.96
C LYS A 68 2.79 -11.99 9.33
N SER A 69 2.88 -12.64 8.17
CA SER A 69 4.08 -12.63 7.34
C SER A 69 3.72 -12.89 5.90
N PHE A 70 4.48 -12.29 4.99
CA PHE A 70 4.38 -12.54 3.55
C PHE A 70 5.78 -12.62 2.96
N SER A 71 6.05 -13.63 2.15
CA SER A 71 7.32 -13.76 1.47
C SER A 71 7.15 -14.12 0.00
N VAL A 72 8.03 -13.55 -0.82
CA VAL A 72 8.19 -13.91 -2.23
C VAL A 72 9.61 -14.44 -2.39
N ASN A 73 9.73 -15.73 -2.70
CA ASN A 73 10.99 -16.34 -3.07
C ASN A 73 11.04 -16.47 -4.59
N ASN A 74 12.04 -15.88 -5.24
CA ASN A 74 12.25 -16.02 -6.67
C ASN A 74 13.44 -16.97 -6.91
N THR A 75 13.17 -18.11 -7.55
CA THR A 75 14.17 -19.17 -7.73
C THR A 75 15.22 -18.83 -8.79
N LYS A 76 14.93 -17.90 -9.71
CA LYS A 76 15.87 -17.49 -10.77
C LYS A 76 16.98 -16.58 -10.25
N ASN A 77 16.63 -15.58 -9.46
CA ASN A 77 17.63 -14.65 -8.88
C ASN A 77 18.01 -15.00 -7.44
N GLN A 78 17.43 -16.07 -6.87
CA GLN A 78 17.65 -16.54 -5.50
C GLN A 78 17.37 -15.45 -4.44
N ALA A 79 16.49 -14.51 -4.75
CA ALA A 79 16.12 -13.43 -3.85
C ALA A 79 14.87 -13.79 -3.04
N ILE A 80 14.87 -13.38 -1.78
CA ILE A 80 13.71 -13.51 -0.89
C ILE A 80 13.35 -12.12 -0.38
N THR A 81 12.14 -11.68 -0.71
CA THR A 81 11.53 -10.51 -0.08
C THR A 81 10.64 -11.00 1.05
N LEU A 82 10.84 -10.47 2.26
CA LEU A 82 10.07 -10.82 3.44
C LEU A 82 9.44 -9.57 4.05
N LEU A 83 8.16 -9.69 4.37
CA LEU A 83 7.41 -8.76 5.17
C LEU A 83 6.90 -9.49 6.41
N SER A 84 7.12 -8.89 7.59
CA SER A 84 6.70 -9.47 8.86
C SER A 84 6.05 -8.43 9.75
N LEU A 85 4.98 -8.84 10.42
CA LEU A 85 4.28 -8.02 11.40
C LEU A 85 5.05 -8.03 12.73
N ASN A 86 5.68 -6.90 13.05
CA ASN A 86 6.48 -6.78 14.26
C ASN A 86 5.62 -6.64 15.52
N ASN A 87 4.54 -5.86 15.46
CA ASN A 87 3.66 -5.60 16.59
C ASN A 87 2.26 -5.19 16.12
N VAL A 88 1.25 -5.46 16.94
CA VAL A 88 -0.12 -4.95 16.80
C VAL A 88 -0.48 -4.23 18.10
N SER A 89 -0.78 -2.93 18.01
CA SER A 89 -1.29 -2.17 19.16
C SER A 89 -2.80 -1.99 19.04
N TYR A 90 -3.53 -2.47 20.05
CA TYR A 90 -4.95 -2.22 20.23
C TYR A 90 -5.21 -1.07 21.22
N ASN A 91 -4.16 -0.33 21.61
CA ASN A 91 -4.31 0.79 22.53
C ASN A 91 -5.10 1.91 21.84
N LYS A 92 -6.36 2.09 22.26
CA LYS A 92 -7.28 3.07 21.68
C LYS A 92 -6.70 4.48 21.67
N GLN A 93 -6.00 4.89 22.73
CA GLN A 93 -5.40 6.23 22.81
C GLN A 93 -4.29 6.42 21.77
N GLN A 94 -3.41 5.42 21.62
CA GLN A 94 -2.36 5.45 20.59
C GLN A 94 -2.96 5.49 19.18
N VAL A 95 -3.96 4.64 18.91
CA VAL A 95 -4.65 4.62 17.62
C VAL A 95 -5.30 5.97 17.33
N THR A 96 -6.11 6.50 18.25
CA THR A 96 -6.76 7.81 18.09
C THR A 96 -5.74 8.94 17.92
N SER A 97 -4.63 8.91 18.67
CA SER A 97 -3.56 9.90 18.51
C SER A 97 -2.91 9.83 17.14
N GLN A 98 -2.74 8.64 16.57
CA GLN A 98 -2.15 8.47 15.24
C GLN A 98 -3.10 8.99 14.15
N PHE A 99 -4.38 8.65 14.22
CA PHE A 99 -5.39 9.19 13.29
C PHE A 99 -5.48 10.71 13.38
N ALA A 100 -5.46 11.28 14.59
CA ALA A 100 -5.43 12.74 14.76
C ALA A 100 -4.16 13.40 14.18
N GLN A 101 -3.04 12.68 14.03
CA GLN A 101 -1.89 13.21 13.29
C GLN A 101 -2.15 13.18 11.78
N TRP A 102 -2.71 12.10 11.25
CA TRP A 102 -3.07 11.97 9.84
C TRP A 102 -4.14 12.96 9.40
N ASP A 103 -5.18 13.17 10.20
CA ASP A 103 -6.26 14.15 9.93
C ASP A 103 -5.74 15.60 9.88
N ARG A 104 -4.58 15.87 10.48
CA ARG A 104 -3.92 17.18 10.44
C ARG A 104 -2.95 17.33 9.27
N PHE A 105 -2.73 16.30 8.45
CA PHE A 105 -1.95 16.46 7.23
C PHE A 105 -2.67 17.44 6.31
N GLN A 106 -2.01 18.55 5.99
CA GLN A 106 -2.51 19.49 5.01
C GLN A 106 -2.52 18.83 3.64
N THR A 107 -3.71 18.70 3.07
CA THR A 107 -3.94 18.25 1.71
C THR A 107 -4.44 19.40 0.86
N THR A 108 -4.30 19.26 -0.46
CA THR A 108 -4.81 20.20 -1.45
C THR A 108 -5.52 19.37 -2.51
N ASP A 109 -6.76 19.73 -2.85
CA ASP A 109 -7.46 19.10 -3.97
C ASP A 109 -6.62 19.33 -5.24
N TYR A 110 -6.46 18.30 -6.05
CA TYR A 110 -5.75 18.37 -7.31
C TYR A 110 -6.24 19.52 -8.20
N ALA A 111 -7.56 19.77 -8.22
CA ALA A 111 -8.14 20.86 -9.00
C ALA A 111 -7.72 22.26 -8.49
N ASP A 112 -7.38 22.38 -7.21
CA ASP A 112 -7.04 23.66 -6.54
C ASP A 112 -5.54 24.00 -6.62
N ILE A 113 -4.71 23.11 -7.18
CA ILE A 113 -3.26 23.34 -7.32
C ILE A 113 -2.98 24.61 -8.13
N GLY A 114 -3.75 24.84 -9.20
CA GLY A 114 -3.58 26.00 -10.10
C GLY A 114 -4.05 27.33 -9.51
N ASP A 115 -4.91 27.32 -8.49
CA ASP A 115 -5.39 28.54 -7.85
C ASP A 115 -4.48 28.99 -6.68
N ASN A 116 -3.51 28.15 -6.30
CA ASN A 116 -2.68 28.32 -5.12
C ASN A 116 -1.18 28.34 -5.45
N GLU A 117 -0.83 28.98 -6.58
CA GLU A 117 0.54 29.12 -7.09
C GLU A 117 1.49 29.91 -6.16
N ASN A 118 0.92 30.67 -5.21
CA ASN A 118 1.69 31.35 -4.18
C ASN A 118 2.29 30.40 -3.13
N ASP A 119 1.85 29.14 -3.10
CA ASP A 119 2.43 28.12 -2.24
C ASP A 119 3.75 27.58 -2.84
N PRO A 120 4.91 27.72 -2.16
CA PRO A 120 6.20 27.31 -2.72
C PRO A 120 6.32 25.81 -3.04
N PHE A 121 5.52 24.95 -2.38
CA PHE A 121 5.48 23.53 -2.68
C PHE A 121 4.70 23.27 -3.98
N LEU A 122 3.53 23.91 -4.15
CA LEU A 122 2.72 23.79 -5.37
C LEU A 122 3.42 24.44 -6.57
N ALA A 123 4.00 25.61 -6.39
CA ALA A 123 4.80 26.29 -7.42
C ALA A 123 5.96 25.41 -7.91
N LYS A 124 6.64 24.70 -7.01
CA LYS A 124 7.67 23.73 -7.40
C LYS A 124 7.06 22.60 -8.21
N MET A 125 5.98 21.96 -7.77
CA MET A 125 5.38 20.86 -8.54
C MET A 125 4.88 21.30 -9.93
N ILE A 126 4.36 22.52 -10.07
CA ILE A 126 4.00 23.11 -11.36
C ILE A 126 5.24 23.27 -12.25
N ASN A 127 6.33 23.82 -11.71
CA ASN A 127 7.60 24.00 -12.44
C ASN A 127 8.27 22.67 -12.81
N LEU A 128 8.08 21.63 -12.01
CA LEU A 128 8.50 20.25 -12.32
C LEU A 128 7.63 19.61 -13.41
N GLY A 129 6.68 20.37 -13.97
CA GLY A 129 5.85 19.99 -15.10
C GLY A 129 4.90 18.87 -14.75
N PHE A 130 4.22 18.95 -13.59
CA PHE A 130 3.15 18.05 -13.12
C PHE A 130 2.71 17.09 -14.23
N ILE A 131 3.37 15.93 -14.28
CA ILE A 131 3.27 15.05 -15.43
C ILE A 131 1.91 14.38 -15.35
N GLU A 132 0.98 14.88 -16.17
CA GLU A 132 -0.26 14.19 -16.50
C GLU A 132 0.14 12.77 -16.96
N HIS A 133 -0.19 11.77 -16.14
CA HIS A 133 0.43 10.44 -16.09
C HIS A 133 0.89 9.84 -17.44
N GLY A 134 2.12 9.30 -17.48
CA GLY A 134 2.55 8.42 -18.57
C GLY A 134 3.87 7.65 -18.40
N ALA A 135 4.90 8.22 -17.78
CA ALA A 135 6.21 7.58 -17.71
C ALA A 135 6.65 7.30 -16.26
N THR A 136 6.99 6.04 -15.99
CA THR A 136 7.73 5.63 -14.80
C THR A 136 9.13 6.26 -14.84
N GLY A 137 9.35 7.32 -14.07
CA GLY A 137 10.66 7.97 -13.90
C GLY A 137 10.73 8.63 -12.53
N PHE A 138 11.86 8.47 -11.84
CA PHE A 138 12.11 9.16 -10.57
C PHE A 138 12.72 10.52 -10.89
N TYR A 139 11.97 11.60 -10.69
CA TYR A 139 12.48 12.95 -10.95
C TYR A 139 13.16 13.53 -9.71
N ASN A 140 14.25 14.28 -9.91
CA ASN A 140 14.89 15.02 -8.82
C ASN A 140 14.06 16.28 -8.43
N GLN A 141 14.52 17.02 -7.42
CA GLN A 141 13.83 18.23 -6.93
C GLN A 141 13.81 19.39 -7.96
N GLN A 142 14.45 19.21 -9.11
CA GLN A 142 14.58 20.15 -10.21
C GLN A 142 13.81 19.68 -11.47
N GLY A 143 13.23 18.48 -11.46
CA GLY A 143 12.34 18.00 -12.52
C GLY A 143 13.07 17.26 -13.62
N GLU A 144 14.32 16.91 -13.36
CA GLU A 144 15.15 16.13 -14.25
C GLU A 144 14.90 14.64 -13.95
N ALA A 145 14.76 13.84 -15.01
CA ALA A 145 14.49 12.39 -14.95
C ALA A 145 15.71 11.57 -14.52
#